data_AF-A0A847N307-F1
#
_entry.id   AF-A0A847N307-F1
#
_cell.length_a   1.000
_cell.length_b   1.000
_cell.length_c   1.000
_cell.angle_alpha   90.00
_cell.angle_beta   90.00
_cell.angle_gamma   90.00
#
_symmetry.space_group_name_H-M   'P 1'
#
loop_
_entity.id
_entity.type
_entity.pdbx_description
1 polymer ?
#
loop_
_entity_poly.entity_id
_entity_poly.type
_entity_poly.pdbx_seq_one_letter_code
_entity_poly.pdbx_strand_id
1 'polypeptide(L)'
;MGDIMRPVPFSELISRIVGEYRNHHAIFGIAEEQFYQDAGKQSLSVFNQRCSTPVGPAAGPHTQLAQNIIASYLVGGRFIELKTVQVMDTLEIDKPCIDARDEAYNVEWSTEFTLPKAWDEYAKAWIILHVLEAAMHKGKFEKPSFIFNMSVGYNLEGIKTEKMQQYIDSMIDARKDERFNEYLKELEAMLDEGLFEGTPWEGLEKKLKGISTKISANISPSTTLSTMHGCPPKEIEAICTYMLTEKKVDTFVKLNPTLLGFDAVRKILDDLGFDYITLTRENFEHDLQYTDAIAMLHRLVDLAKKEGRGFGVKLTNTLGSVNDQGVLPGNEMYMSGRSLLPISTKVATLLSKEFGGKLPISYSGGATAFTVKDLFESGIRPITLATDMLKPGGYTRL
;
A
#
# COMPACT_ATOMS: atom_id res chain seq x y z
N MET A 1 5.40 19.56 -16.53
CA MET A 1 4.38 18.90 -15.67
C MET A 1 3.97 19.89 -14.61
N GLY A 2 2.69 19.98 -14.27
CA GLY A 2 2.21 20.81 -13.17
C GLY A 2 2.47 20.14 -11.82
N ASP A 3 2.52 20.96 -10.77
CA ASP A 3 2.72 20.54 -9.38
C ASP A 3 1.50 19.76 -8.83
N ILE A 4 0.31 20.00 -9.40
CA ILE A 4 -0.97 19.49 -8.91
C ILE A 4 -1.36 18.19 -9.62
N MET A 5 -1.60 17.13 -8.85
CA MET A 5 -2.23 15.91 -9.36
C MET A 5 -3.71 16.16 -9.68
N ARG A 6 -4.15 15.75 -10.89
CA ARG A 6 -5.54 15.89 -11.33
C ARG A 6 -6.14 14.50 -11.58
N PRO A 7 -7.19 14.11 -10.85
CA PRO A 7 -7.94 12.89 -11.12
C PRO A 7 -8.45 12.85 -12.57
N VAL A 8 -8.44 11.67 -13.17
CA VAL A 8 -9.00 11.45 -14.52
C VAL A 8 -10.40 10.86 -14.37
N PRO A 9 -11.41 11.31 -15.14
CA PRO A 9 -12.74 10.70 -15.16
C PRO A 9 -12.69 9.19 -15.43
N PHE A 10 -13.68 8.44 -14.91
CA PHE A 10 -13.67 6.98 -14.97
C PHE A 10 -13.71 6.42 -16.41
N SER A 11 -14.66 6.87 -17.25
CA SER A 11 -14.69 6.48 -18.67
C SER A 11 -13.45 6.88 -19.44
N GLU A 12 -12.90 8.08 -19.21
CA GLU A 12 -11.67 8.51 -19.85
C GLU A 12 -10.48 7.61 -19.49
N LEU A 13 -10.40 7.18 -18.22
CA LEU A 13 -9.37 6.27 -17.75
C LEU A 13 -9.46 4.91 -18.45
N ILE A 14 -10.66 4.33 -18.54
CA ILE A 14 -10.91 3.07 -19.25
C ILE A 14 -10.63 3.22 -20.76
N SER A 15 -11.12 4.29 -21.37
CA SER A 15 -10.91 4.57 -22.80
C SER A 15 -9.43 4.70 -23.13
N ARG A 16 -8.64 5.29 -22.23
CA ARG A 16 -7.19 5.38 -22.37
C ARG A 16 -6.52 4.00 -22.27
N ILE A 17 -6.94 3.16 -21.33
CA ILE A 17 -6.42 1.79 -21.19
C ILE A 17 -6.65 0.99 -22.47
N VAL A 18 -7.90 0.93 -22.94
CA VAL A 18 -8.24 0.19 -24.15
C VAL A 18 -7.59 0.83 -25.38
N GLY A 19 -7.60 2.15 -25.49
CA GLY A 19 -7.01 2.87 -26.60
C GLY A 19 -5.50 2.66 -26.72
N GLU A 20 -4.78 2.67 -25.61
CA GLU A 20 -3.34 2.36 -25.59
C GLU A 20 -3.10 0.89 -25.94
N TYR A 21 -3.90 -0.03 -25.39
CA TYR A 21 -3.76 -1.46 -25.66
C TYR A 21 -4.03 -1.79 -27.13
N ARG A 22 -5.05 -1.17 -27.73
CA ARG A 22 -5.40 -1.27 -29.16
C ARG A 22 -4.25 -0.84 -30.07
N ASN A 23 -3.63 0.30 -29.76
CA ASN A 23 -2.70 0.94 -30.68
C ASN A 23 -1.23 0.56 -30.44
N HIS A 24 -0.90 0.13 -29.23
CA HIS A 24 0.48 -0.04 -28.79
C HIS A 24 0.74 -1.35 -28.04
N HIS A 25 -0.26 -2.22 -27.85
CA HIS A 25 -0.13 -3.42 -27.02
C HIS A 25 0.46 -3.10 -25.64
N ALA A 26 0.03 -1.99 -25.05
CA ALA A 26 0.51 -1.50 -23.77
C ALA A 26 -0.61 -0.85 -22.96
N ILE A 27 -0.45 -0.81 -21.63
CA ILE A 27 -1.34 -0.07 -20.74
C ILE A 27 -0.46 0.75 -19.78
N PHE A 28 -0.62 2.07 -19.81
CA PHE A 28 0.19 3.04 -19.06
C PHE A 28 1.70 2.84 -19.21
N GLY A 29 2.15 2.50 -20.42
CA GLY A 29 3.55 2.26 -20.76
C GLY A 29 4.09 0.89 -20.34
N ILE A 30 3.26 0.02 -19.75
CA ILE A 30 3.61 -1.39 -19.52
C ILE A 30 3.22 -2.18 -20.76
N ALA A 31 4.20 -2.77 -21.43
CA ALA A 31 3.95 -3.56 -22.64
C ALA A 31 3.30 -4.91 -22.30
N GLU A 32 2.50 -5.46 -23.21
CA GLU A 32 1.75 -6.72 -23.02
C GLU A 32 2.67 -7.89 -22.63
N GLU A 33 3.87 -7.96 -23.19
CA GLU A 33 4.89 -8.96 -22.85
C GLU A 33 5.41 -8.87 -21.41
N GLN A 34 5.19 -7.74 -20.74
CA GLN A 34 5.53 -7.52 -19.33
C GLN A 34 4.36 -7.80 -18.39
N PHE A 35 3.18 -8.12 -18.92
CA PHE A 35 2.03 -8.47 -18.09
C PHE A 35 2.28 -9.79 -17.38
N TYR A 36 2.18 -9.77 -16.06
CA TYR A 36 2.28 -10.95 -15.23
C TYR A 36 1.12 -11.90 -15.53
N GLN A 37 1.47 -13.10 -15.96
CA GLN A 37 0.53 -14.18 -16.23
C GLN A 37 0.40 -15.05 -14.99
N ASP A 38 -0.75 -14.96 -14.32
CA ASP A 38 -1.02 -15.77 -13.15
C ASP A 38 -1.23 -17.23 -13.55
N ALA A 39 -0.27 -18.08 -13.20
CA ALA A 39 -0.35 -19.52 -13.46
C ALA A 39 -1.40 -20.24 -12.59
N GLY A 40 -2.03 -19.55 -11.62
CA GLY A 40 -3.11 -20.08 -10.77
C GLY A 40 -2.67 -21.17 -9.78
N LYS A 41 -1.35 -21.37 -9.62
CA LYS A 41 -0.79 -22.43 -8.75
C LYS A 41 -0.50 -21.96 -7.33
N GLN A 42 -0.48 -20.65 -7.10
CA GLN A 42 -0.12 -20.05 -5.83
C GLN A 42 -1.28 -19.22 -5.32
N SER A 43 -1.59 -19.39 -4.04
CA SER A 43 -2.55 -18.54 -3.34
C SER A 43 -2.03 -18.29 -1.94
N LEU A 44 -1.99 -17.01 -1.58
CA LEU A 44 -1.64 -16.55 -0.25
C LEU A 44 -2.90 -16.03 0.43
N SER A 45 -3.10 -16.40 1.70
CA SER A 45 -4.06 -15.73 2.56
C SER A 45 -3.38 -14.62 3.35
N VAL A 46 -3.97 -13.41 3.31
CA VAL A 46 -3.65 -12.33 4.25
C VAL A 46 -4.94 -12.08 5.05
N PHE A 47 -4.89 -12.43 6.34
CA PHE A 47 -6.09 -12.55 7.17
C PHE A 47 -7.16 -13.43 6.49
N ASN A 48 -8.36 -12.88 6.25
CA ASN A 48 -9.47 -13.57 5.59
C ASN A 48 -9.55 -13.35 4.07
N GLN A 49 -8.59 -12.61 3.50
CA GLN A 49 -8.53 -12.32 2.06
C GLN A 49 -7.48 -13.20 1.38
N ARG A 50 -7.56 -13.32 0.05
CA ARG A 50 -6.59 -14.07 -0.77
C ARG A 50 -6.01 -13.22 -1.88
N CYS A 51 -4.74 -13.42 -2.16
CA CYS A 51 -4.06 -12.90 -3.34
C CYS A 51 -3.22 -14.00 -4.01
N SER A 52 -2.92 -13.86 -5.29
CA SER A 52 -2.15 -14.88 -6.02
C SER A 52 -0.63 -14.72 -5.96
N THR A 53 -0.15 -13.53 -5.61
CA THR A 53 1.27 -13.25 -5.32
C THR A 53 1.41 -12.62 -3.94
N PRO A 54 2.55 -12.82 -3.24
CA PRO A 54 2.79 -12.22 -1.93
C PRO A 54 3.29 -10.76 -2.01
N VAL A 55 3.38 -10.19 -3.21
CA VAL A 55 4.05 -8.90 -3.48
C VAL A 55 3.08 -7.81 -3.92
N GLY A 56 3.47 -6.56 -3.72
CA GLY A 56 2.76 -5.43 -4.30
C GLY A 56 3.38 -4.08 -3.93
N PRO A 57 2.76 -2.97 -4.33
CA PRO A 57 3.25 -1.64 -3.97
C PRO A 57 2.91 -1.29 -2.52
N ALA A 58 3.84 -0.62 -1.83
CA ALA A 58 3.62 -0.11 -0.46
C ALA A 58 2.82 1.20 -0.48
N ALA A 59 2.29 1.62 0.67
CA ALA A 59 1.72 2.96 0.83
C ALA A 59 2.75 4.04 0.46
N GLY A 60 2.59 4.65 -0.72
CA GLY A 60 3.62 5.51 -1.31
C GLY A 60 3.22 6.08 -2.67
N PRO A 61 4.17 6.62 -3.46
CA PRO A 61 3.87 7.24 -4.76
C PRO A 61 3.12 6.33 -5.75
N HIS A 62 3.40 5.03 -5.71
CA HIS A 62 2.80 4.02 -6.60
C HIS A 62 1.33 3.69 -6.29
N THR A 63 0.80 4.13 -5.15
CA THR A 63 -0.58 3.81 -4.72
C THR A 63 -1.44 5.04 -4.46
N GLN A 64 -1.10 6.15 -5.13
CA GLN A 64 -1.83 7.42 -5.05
C GLN A 64 -2.81 7.63 -6.22
N LEU A 65 -2.47 7.15 -7.41
CA LEU A 65 -3.27 7.29 -8.63
C LEU A 65 -3.78 5.94 -9.10
N ALA A 66 -4.99 5.91 -9.67
CA ALA A 66 -5.56 4.69 -10.22
C ALA A 66 -4.66 4.08 -11.30
N GLN A 67 -4.05 4.92 -12.15
CA GLN A 67 -3.09 4.46 -13.18
C GLN A 67 -1.91 3.71 -12.56
N ASN A 68 -1.36 4.23 -11.46
CA ASN A 68 -0.19 3.65 -10.79
C ASN A 68 -0.52 2.31 -10.14
N ILE A 69 -1.73 2.21 -9.56
CA ILE A 69 -2.25 0.95 -8.99
C ILE A 69 -2.45 -0.08 -10.10
N ILE A 70 -3.05 0.32 -11.23
CA ILE A 70 -3.26 -0.55 -12.39
C ILE A 70 -1.93 -1.03 -12.97
N ALA A 71 -0.95 -0.13 -13.16
CA ALA A 71 0.38 -0.47 -13.63
C ALA A 71 1.07 -1.49 -12.69
N SER A 72 0.96 -1.29 -11.38
CA SER A 72 1.49 -2.22 -10.37
C SER A 72 0.84 -3.61 -10.45
N TYR A 73 -0.47 -3.67 -10.71
CA TYR A 73 -1.18 -4.93 -10.91
C TYR A 73 -0.73 -5.65 -12.17
N LEU A 74 -0.59 -4.94 -13.29
CA LEU A 74 -0.22 -5.53 -14.57
C LEU A 74 1.11 -6.29 -14.49
N VAL A 75 2.06 -5.81 -13.69
CA VAL A 75 3.37 -6.44 -13.50
C VAL A 75 3.43 -7.46 -12.34
N GLY A 76 2.29 -7.82 -11.74
CA GLY A 76 2.23 -8.92 -10.77
C GLY A 76 1.97 -8.53 -9.31
N GLY A 77 1.78 -7.24 -9.02
CA GLY A 77 1.35 -6.78 -7.71
C GLY A 77 -0.05 -7.27 -7.35
N ARG A 78 -0.20 -7.96 -6.21
CA ARG A 78 -1.48 -8.48 -5.73
C ARG A 78 -1.81 -8.10 -4.30
N PHE A 79 -0.86 -7.61 -3.51
CA PHE A 79 -1.16 -6.94 -2.25
C PHE A 79 -0.89 -5.44 -2.37
N ILE A 80 -1.94 -4.66 -2.63
CA ILE A 80 -1.85 -3.23 -2.90
C ILE A 80 -2.15 -2.47 -1.62
N GLU A 81 -1.11 -1.88 -1.04
CA GLU A 81 -1.25 -1.02 0.12
C GLU A 81 -1.45 0.43 -0.32
N LEU A 82 -2.65 0.94 -0.08
CA LEU A 82 -3.06 2.26 -0.57
C LEU A 82 -2.33 3.37 0.19
N LYS A 83 -2.09 4.51 -0.49
CA LYS A 83 -1.40 5.65 0.12
C LYS A 83 -2.16 6.12 1.36
N THR A 84 -1.41 6.35 2.44
CA THR A 84 -1.95 6.76 3.74
C THR A 84 -2.77 8.05 3.62
N VAL A 85 -4.00 7.98 4.08
CA VAL A 85 -4.87 9.14 4.25
C VAL A 85 -4.90 9.62 5.70
N GLN A 86 -5.18 10.91 5.89
CA GLN A 86 -5.29 11.51 7.21
C GLN A 86 -6.30 12.68 7.22
N VAL A 87 -6.61 13.18 8.41
CA VAL A 87 -7.53 14.32 8.58
C VAL A 87 -6.98 15.62 7.96
N MET A 88 -5.67 15.79 7.84
CA MET A 88 -5.06 16.93 7.15
C MET A 88 -4.89 16.61 5.66
N ASP A 89 -5.91 16.89 4.85
CA ASP A 89 -6.01 16.43 3.46
C ASP A 89 -5.91 17.57 2.41
N THR A 90 -5.45 18.74 2.86
CA THR A 90 -5.16 19.92 2.03
C THR A 90 -3.77 20.46 2.36
N LEU A 91 -2.75 19.60 2.26
CA LEU A 91 -1.37 19.97 2.56
C LEU A 91 -0.72 20.69 1.39
N GLU A 92 0.04 21.74 1.70
CA GLU A 92 1.05 22.28 0.80
C GLU A 92 2.37 21.55 1.06
N ILE A 93 2.95 21.00 0.01
CA ILE A 93 4.16 20.16 0.10
C ILE A 93 5.27 20.88 -0.64
N ASP A 94 6.33 21.21 0.08
CA ASP A 94 7.53 21.78 -0.53
C ASP A 94 8.20 20.76 -1.47
N LYS A 95 8.54 21.21 -2.68
CA LYS A 95 9.14 20.36 -3.73
C LYS A 95 10.58 20.79 -4.05
N PRO A 96 11.49 19.83 -4.36
CA PRO A 96 11.26 18.39 -4.42
C PRO A 96 11.04 17.77 -3.03
N CYS A 97 10.12 16.82 -2.93
CA CYS A 97 9.76 16.16 -1.67
C CYS A 97 10.30 14.71 -1.54
N ILE A 98 10.84 14.16 -2.63
CA ILE A 98 11.43 12.82 -2.72
C ILE A 98 12.71 12.90 -3.54
N ASP A 99 13.78 12.30 -3.04
CA ASP A 99 15.04 12.07 -3.74
C ASP A 99 15.37 10.58 -3.68
N ALA A 100 15.35 9.87 -4.83
CA ALA A 100 15.45 8.41 -4.90
C ALA A 100 16.65 7.96 -5.75
N ARG A 101 17.87 8.33 -5.33
CA ARG A 101 19.12 7.96 -6.00
C ARG A 101 19.49 6.50 -5.74
N ASP A 102 20.18 6.23 -4.63
CA ASP A 102 20.48 4.85 -4.21
C ASP A 102 19.61 4.46 -3.00
N GLU A 103 19.81 5.11 -1.86
CA GLU A 103 18.75 5.29 -0.88
C GLU A 103 17.70 6.27 -1.42
N ALA A 104 16.49 6.18 -0.90
CA ALA A 104 15.49 7.20 -1.12
C ALA A 104 15.21 7.97 0.17
N TYR A 105 15.10 9.27 0.03
CA TYR A 105 14.80 10.21 1.10
C TYR A 105 13.52 10.95 0.75
N ASN A 106 12.65 11.15 1.74
CA ASN A 106 11.45 11.96 1.60
C ASN A 106 11.28 12.90 2.79
N VAL A 107 10.53 13.99 2.59
CA VAL A 107 10.15 14.97 3.63
C VAL A 107 8.63 15.06 3.82
N GLU A 108 7.89 14.23 3.08
CA GLU A 108 6.43 14.19 2.96
C GLU A 108 5.90 12.82 3.39
N TRP A 109 4.67 12.72 3.92
CA TRP A 109 4.20 11.53 4.65
C TRP A 109 2.83 10.99 4.24
N SER A 110 2.02 11.76 3.54
CA SER A 110 0.59 11.55 3.32
C SER A 110 0.18 11.80 1.87
N THR A 111 -1.08 11.58 1.56
CA THR A 111 -1.57 11.80 0.19
C THR A 111 -1.62 13.29 -0.16
N GLU A 112 -1.31 13.61 -1.42
CA GLU A 112 -1.57 14.93 -2.04
C GLU A 112 -3.06 15.11 -2.37
N PHE A 113 -3.87 14.06 -2.23
CA PHE A 113 -5.32 14.11 -2.46
C PHE A 113 -6.12 14.33 -1.20
N THR A 114 -7.20 15.08 -1.36
CA THR A 114 -8.27 15.14 -0.37
C THR A 114 -8.89 13.76 -0.18
N LEU A 115 -9.52 13.50 0.96
CA LEU A 115 -10.15 12.20 1.25
C LEU A 115 -11.15 11.75 0.15
N PRO A 116 -12.02 12.63 -0.40
CA PRO A 116 -12.92 12.25 -1.48
C PRO A 116 -12.21 11.89 -2.78
N LYS A 117 -11.06 12.52 -3.07
CA LYS A 117 -10.23 12.25 -4.27
C LYS A 117 -9.42 10.96 -4.11
N ALA A 118 -8.87 10.70 -2.92
CA ALA A 118 -8.18 9.45 -2.64
C ALA A 118 -9.16 8.27 -2.79
N TRP A 119 -10.35 8.36 -2.20
CA TRP A 119 -11.39 7.34 -2.39
C TRP A 119 -11.76 7.17 -3.88
N ASP A 120 -11.88 8.28 -4.61
CA ASP A 120 -12.22 8.29 -6.05
C ASP A 120 -11.27 7.41 -6.85
N GLU A 121 -9.96 7.61 -6.67
CA GLU A 121 -8.93 6.85 -7.37
C GLU A 121 -8.92 5.37 -6.97
N TYR A 122 -9.17 5.07 -5.70
CA TYR A 122 -9.21 3.69 -5.21
C TYR A 122 -10.45 2.94 -5.72
N ALA A 123 -11.61 3.58 -5.77
CA ALA A 123 -12.82 3.00 -6.33
C ALA A 123 -12.68 2.72 -7.84
N LYS A 124 -12.12 3.67 -8.60
CA LYS A 124 -11.84 3.48 -10.04
C LYS A 124 -10.88 2.32 -10.26
N ALA A 125 -9.74 2.30 -9.56
CA ALA A 125 -8.76 1.24 -9.68
C ALA A 125 -9.37 -0.12 -9.32
N TRP A 126 -10.14 -0.19 -8.24
CA TRP A 126 -10.83 -1.41 -7.82
C TRP A 126 -11.72 -1.97 -8.93
N ILE A 127 -12.62 -1.16 -9.49
CA ILE A 127 -13.54 -1.57 -10.56
C ILE A 127 -12.76 -1.98 -11.82
N ILE A 128 -11.78 -1.18 -12.25
CA ILE A 128 -11.01 -1.44 -13.47
C ILE A 128 -10.22 -2.73 -13.36
N LEU A 129 -9.61 -3.01 -12.20
CA LEU A 129 -8.85 -4.25 -12.00
C LEU A 129 -9.72 -5.50 -12.07
N HIS A 130 -10.98 -5.44 -11.64
CA HIS A 130 -11.90 -6.58 -11.84
C HIS A 130 -12.15 -6.86 -13.32
N VAL A 131 -12.31 -5.80 -14.12
CA VAL A 131 -12.54 -5.91 -15.57
C VAL A 131 -11.28 -6.42 -16.28
N LEU A 132 -10.11 -5.86 -15.95
CA LEU A 132 -8.83 -6.29 -16.52
C LEU A 132 -8.52 -7.75 -16.18
N GLU A 133 -8.69 -8.15 -14.92
CA GLU A 133 -8.50 -9.54 -14.51
C GLU A 133 -9.41 -10.49 -15.31
N ALA A 134 -10.69 -10.13 -15.44
CA ALA A 134 -11.64 -10.95 -16.18
C ALA A 134 -11.31 -11.00 -17.68
N ALA A 135 -10.86 -9.90 -18.29
CA ALA A 135 -10.43 -9.84 -19.69
C ALA A 135 -9.17 -10.69 -19.93
N MET A 136 -8.14 -10.55 -19.10
CA MET A 136 -6.91 -11.35 -19.14
C MET A 136 -7.19 -12.85 -18.96
N HIS A 137 -8.23 -13.21 -18.19
CA HIS A 137 -8.70 -14.58 -18.00
C HIS A 137 -9.82 -15.00 -18.99
N LYS A 138 -9.91 -14.38 -20.17
CA LYS A 138 -10.82 -14.77 -21.27
C LYS A 138 -12.30 -14.76 -20.89
N GLY A 139 -12.68 -13.81 -20.03
CA GLY A 139 -14.03 -13.59 -19.50
C GLY A 139 -14.36 -14.37 -18.23
N LYS A 140 -13.38 -15.07 -17.62
CA LYS A 140 -13.58 -15.80 -16.37
C LYS A 140 -13.23 -14.92 -15.18
N PHE A 141 -14.15 -14.81 -14.23
CA PHE A 141 -13.94 -14.12 -12.96
C PHE A 141 -14.79 -14.79 -11.89
N GLU A 142 -14.14 -15.14 -10.78
CA GLU A 142 -14.82 -15.69 -9.59
C GLU A 142 -14.62 -14.77 -8.39
N LYS A 143 -13.37 -14.46 -8.06
CA LYS A 143 -12.95 -13.58 -6.98
C LYS A 143 -11.71 -12.82 -7.42
N PRO A 144 -11.47 -11.61 -6.90
CA PRO A 144 -10.27 -10.86 -7.23
C PRO A 144 -9.02 -11.65 -6.79
N SER A 145 -8.02 -11.69 -7.66
CA SER A 145 -6.68 -12.24 -7.38
C SER A 145 -5.83 -11.34 -6.49
N PHE A 146 -6.34 -10.18 -6.10
CA PHE A 146 -5.63 -9.11 -5.41
C PHE A 146 -6.40 -8.60 -4.18
N ILE A 147 -5.66 -7.91 -3.31
CA ILE A 147 -6.12 -7.32 -2.06
C ILE A 147 -5.80 -5.83 -2.11
N PHE A 148 -6.79 -4.99 -1.82
CA PHE A 148 -6.54 -3.62 -1.37
C PHE A 148 -6.51 -3.62 0.15
N ASN A 149 -5.51 -2.95 0.71
CA ASN A 149 -5.35 -2.72 2.13
C ASN A 149 -5.20 -1.21 2.32
N MET A 150 -6.22 -0.57 2.88
CA MET A 150 -6.23 0.87 3.12
C MET A 150 -5.18 1.23 4.16
N SER A 151 -4.62 2.42 4.06
CA SER A 151 -3.71 2.96 5.05
C SER A 151 -4.30 4.24 5.64
N VAL A 152 -4.39 4.30 6.96
CA VAL A 152 -4.93 5.47 7.68
C VAL A 152 -3.96 5.89 8.78
N GLY A 153 -3.89 7.19 9.03
CA GLY A 153 -3.00 7.77 10.02
C GLY A 153 -3.60 8.98 10.73
N TYR A 154 -2.71 9.73 11.40
CA TYR A 154 -2.97 10.77 12.39
C TYR A 154 -3.19 10.21 13.81
N ASN A 155 -4.05 10.85 14.61
CA ASN A 155 -4.45 10.40 15.95
C ASN A 155 -5.90 9.87 15.94
N LEU A 156 -6.33 9.24 17.03
CA LEU A 156 -7.67 8.65 17.17
C LEU A 156 -8.78 9.70 17.03
N GLU A 157 -8.56 10.90 17.55
CA GLU A 157 -9.50 12.02 17.41
C GLU A 157 -9.72 12.37 15.92
N GLY A 158 -8.63 12.54 15.17
CA GLY A 158 -8.66 12.79 13.73
C GLY A 158 -9.33 11.65 12.95
N ILE A 159 -9.01 10.40 13.29
CA ILE A 159 -9.65 9.21 12.70
C ILE A 159 -11.16 9.19 12.94
N LYS A 160 -11.63 9.68 14.10
CA LYS A 160 -13.04 9.74 14.46
C LYS A 160 -13.80 10.92 13.84
N THR A 161 -13.13 11.83 13.14
CA THR A 161 -13.81 12.93 12.44
C THR A 161 -14.75 12.41 11.35
N GLU A 162 -15.81 13.15 11.06
CA GLU A 162 -16.84 12.77 10.09
C GLU A 162 -16.25 12.43 8.71
N LYS A 163 -15.35 13.27 8.18
CA LYS A 163 -14.73 13.03 6.88
C LYS A 163 -13.85 11.79 6.82
N MET A 164 -13.11 11.48 7.90
CA MET A 164 -12.33 10.24 8.00
C MET A 164 -13.25 9.02 8.14
N GLN A 165 -14.33 9.15 8.92
CA GLN A 165 -15.33 8.09 9.04
C GLN A 165 -16.01 7.81 7.70
N GLN A 166 -16.38 8.84 6.94
CA GLN A 166 -16.94 8.70 5.60
C GLN A 166 -15.99 7.92 4.69
N TYR A 167 -14.70 8.28 4.66
CA TYR A 167 -13.68 7.55 3.88
C TYR A 167 -13.55 6.09 4.33
N ILE A 168 -13.37 5.83 5.62
CA ILE A 168 -13.17 4.46 6.13
C ILE A 168 -14.42 3.61 5.84
N ASP A 169 -15.60 4.16 6.06
CA ASP A 169 -16.86 3.49 5.84
C ASP A 169 -17.10 3.14 4.37
N SER A 170 -16.78 4.05 3.45
CA SER A 170 -16.92 3.81 2.02
C SER A 170 -15.81 2.91 1.46
N MET A 171 -14.67 2.76 2.15
CA MET A 171 -13.68 1.73 1.81
C MET A 171 -14.11 0.34 2.29
N ILE A 172 -14.79 0.24 3.45
CA ILE A 172 -15.37 -1.01 3.95
C ILE A 172 -16.57 -1.42 3.11
N ASP A 173 -17.41 -0.47 2.71
CA ASP A 173 -18.59 -0.67 1.87
C ASP A 173 -18.80 0.51 0.91
N ALA A 174 -18.36 0.33 -0.34
CA ALA A 174 -18.39 1.35 -1.38
C ALA A 174 -19.79 1.81 -1.77
N ARG A 175 -20.85 1.08 -1.41
CA ARG A 175 -22.24 1.50 -1.65
C ARG A 175 -22.63 2.74 -0.85
N LYS A 176 -21.83 3.12 0.16
CA LYS A 176 -22.00 4.34 0.94
C LYS A 176 -21.58 5.62 0.20
N ASP A 177 -20.96 5.50 -0.97
CA ASP A 177 -20.65 6.62 -1.85
C ASP A 177 -21.32 6.38 -3.21
N GLU A 178 -22.14 7.34 -3.66
CA GLU A 178 -23.00 7.19 -4.84
C GLU A 178 -22.21 6.96 -6.12
N ARG A 179 -20.99 7.53 -6.21
CA ARG A 179 -20.08 7.41 -7.35
C ARG A 179 -19.75 5.96 -7.67
N PHE A 180 -19.73 5.06 -6.68
CA PHE A 180 -19.46 3.65 -6.93
C PHE A 180 -20.51 3.03 -7.86
N ASN A 181 -21.79 3.29 -7.60
CA ASN A 181 -22.88 2.80 -8.45
C ASN A 181 -22.91 3.50 -9.82
N GLU A 182 -22.48 4.76 -9.88
CA GLU A 182 -22.33 5.50 -11.14
C GLU A 182 -21.27 4.84 -12.02
N TYR A 183 -20.08 4.55 -11.48
CA TYR A 183 -19.01 3.86 -12.21
C TYR A 183 -19.42 2.45 -12.66
N LEU A 184 -20.16 1.70 -11.85
CA LEU A 184 -20.68 0.40 -12.28
C LEU A 184 -21.66 0.51 -13.45
N LYS A 185 -22.53 1.54 -13.49
CA LYS A 185 -23.44 1.79 -14.61
C LYS A 185 -22.68 2.25 -15.86
N GLU A 186 -21.72 3.14 -15.68
CA GLU A 186 -20.86 3.64 -16.76
C GLU A 186 -20.07 2.49 -17.40
N LEU A 187 -19.53 1.58 -16.58
CA LEU A 187 -18.84 0.37 -17.05
C LEU A 187 -19.77 -0.52 -17.91
N GLU A 188 -21.00 -0.80 -17.46
CA GLU A 188 -21.93 -1.63 -18.24
C GLU A 188 -22.32 -0.96 -19.56
N ALA A 189 -22.51 0.36 -19.57
CA ALA A 189 -22.76 1.12 -20.80
C ALA A 189 -21.59 1.00 -21.78
N MET A 190 -20.35 1.19 -21.30
CA MET A 190 -19.15 1.03 -22.13
C MET A 190 -19.02 -0.40 -22.69
N LEU A 191 -19.36 -1.43 -21.91
CA LEU A 191 -19.37 -2.83 -22.38
C LEU A 191 -20.41 -3.06 -23.48
N ASP A 192 -21.62 -2.49 -23.33
CA ASP A 192 -22.67 -2.59 -24.36
C ASP A 192 -22.30 -1.82 -25.65
N GLU A 193 -21.46 -0.79 -25.54
CA GLU A 193 -20.93 0.00 -26.67
C GLU A 193 -19.70 -0.63 -27.36
N GLY A 194 -19.25 -1.81 -26.94
CA GLY A 194 -18.09 -2.48 -27.57
C GLY A 194 -16.75 -2.02 -27.01
N LEU A 195 -16.64 -1.93 -25.67
CA LEU A 195 -15.45 -1.49 -24.95
C LEU A 195 -14.13 -2.03 -25.51
N PHE A 196 -14.06 -3.29 -25.96
CA PHE A 196 -12.82 -3.95 -26.39
C PHE A 196 -12.66 -4.01 -27.92
N GLU A 197 -13.51 -3.34 -28.70
CA GLU A 197 -13.42 -3.31 -30.17
C GLU A 197 -12.01 -2.96 -30.64
N GLY A 198 -11.44 -3.75 -31.55
CA GLY A 198 -10.10 -3.57 -32.09
C GLY A 198 -8.96 -4.00 -31.17
N THR A 199 -9.24 -4.54 -29.99
CA THR A 199 -8.22 -5.12 -29.09
C THR A 199 -8.20 -6.66 -29.17
N PRO A 200 -7.16 -7.33 -28.67
CA PRO A 200 -7.17 -8.79 -28.46
C PRO A 200 -8.32 -9.32 -27.58
N TRP A 201 -9.05 -8.45 -26.88
CA TRP A 201 -10.19 -8.78 -26.04
C TRP A 201 -11.56 -8.59 -26.73
N GLU A 202 -11.57 -8.22 -28.00
CA GLU A 202 -12.81 -8.02 -28.77
C GLU A 202 -13.75 -9.24 -28.68
N GLY A 203 -15.02 -8.97 -28.40
CA GLY A 203 -16.05 -9.99 -28.22
C GLY A 203 -16.15 -10.56 -26.80
N LEU A 204 -15.21 -10.23 -25.89
CA LEU A 204 -15.30 -10.62 -24.48
C LEU A 204 -16.39 -9.85 -23.73
N GLU A 205 -16.89 -8.73 -24.25
CA GLU A 205 -17.99 -7.94 -23.66
C GLU A 205 -19.20 -8.82 -23.35
N LYS A 206 -19.53 -9.76 -24.26
CA LYS A 206 -20.64 -10.71 -24.07
C LYS A 206 -20.46 -11.60 -22.84
N LYS A 207 -19.23 -11.97 -22.50
CA LYS A 207 -18.92 -12.77 -21.31
C LYS A 207 -18.82 -11.92 -20.05
N LEU A 208 -18.47 -10.65 -20.20
CA LEU A 208 -18.33 -9.70 -19.11
C LEU A 208 -19.62 -8.95 -18.80
N LYS A 209 -20.68 -9.12 -19.60
CA LYS A 209 -22.00 -8.55 -19.33
C LYS A 209 -22.47 -8.90 -17.91
N GLY A 210 -22.85 -7.89 -17.13
CA GLY A 210 -23.25 -8.05 -15.74
C GLY A 210 -22.08 -8.24 -14.76
N ILE A 211 -20.82 -8.02 -15.18
CA ILE A 211 -19.66 -8.04 -14.28
C ILE A 211 -19.81 -7.04 -13.13
N SER A 212 -20.54 -5.93 -13.33
CA SER A 212 -20.87 -4.97 -12.27
C SER A 212 -21.49 -5.63 -11.02
N THR A 213 -22.30 -6.68 -11.20
CA THR A 213 -22.93 -7.43 -10.10
C THR A 213 -21.96 -8.36 -9.36
N LYS A 214 -20.82 -8.67 -9.97
CA LYS A 214 -19.75 -9.51 -9.40
C LYS A 214 -18.64 -8.71 -8.74
N ILE A 215 -18.54 -7.41 -9.03
CA ILE A 215 -17.57 -6.52 -8.39
C ILE A 215 -18.00 -6.33 -6.94
N SER A 216 -17.11 -6.70 -6.01
CA SER A 216 -17.36 -6.57 -4.59
C SER A 216 -17.45 -5.09 -4.19
N ALA A 217 -18.44 -4.74 -3.38
CA ALA A 217 -18.52 -3.41 -2.75
C ALA A 217 -17.54 -3.26 -1.58
N ASN A 218 -16.96 -4.34 -1.08
CA ASN A 218 -15.96 -4.30 -0.02
C ASN A 218 -14.57 -4.08 -0.63
N ILE A 219 -14.16 -2.81 -0.78
CA ILE A 219 -12.86 -2.45 -1.37
C ILE A 219 -11.72 -2.88 -0.45
N SER A 220 -11.78 -2.51 0.83
CA SER A 220 -10.72 -2.79 1.80
C SER A 220 -11.27 -3.15 3.18
N PRO A 221 -11.49 -4.44 3.48
CA PRO A 221 -11.89 -4.91 4.81
C PRO A 221 -10.71 -5.07 5.79
N SER A 222 -9.50 -4.65 5.39
CA SER A 222 -8.29 -4.60 6.21
C SER A 222 -7.67 -3.20 6.16
N THR A 223 -6.87 -2.86 7.18
CA THR A 223 -6.18 -1.57 7.27
C THR A 223 -4.76 -1.71 7.79
N THR A 224 -3.88 -0.82 7.35
CA THR A 224 -2.58 -0.56 7.98
C THR A 224 -2.60 0.80 8.65
N LEU A 225 -2.33 0.80 9.94
CA LEU A 225 -2.19 2.01 10.73
C LEU A 225 -0.78 2.56 10.56
N SER A 226 -0.70 3.73 9.94
CA SER A 226 0.54 4.47 9.76
C SER A 226 0.56 5.60 10.79
N THR A 227 1.22 5.35 11.92
CA THR A 227 1.42 6.37 12.94
C THR A 227 2.65 7.21 12.63
N MET A 228 2.63 8.48 13.03
CA MET A 228 3.79 9.37 12.90
C MET A 228 4.94 8.91 13.81
N HIS A 229 6.17 9.30 13.50
CA HIS A 229 7.26 9.23 14.49
C HIS A 229 6.86 10.04 15.73
N GLY A 230 7.24 9.54 16.91
CA GLY A 230 6.86 10.11 18.20
C GLY A 230 5.44 9.79 18.66
N CYS A 231 4.66 8.98 17.93
CA CYS A 231 3.31 8.64 18.35
C CYS A 231 3.33 7.80 19.65
N PRO A 232 2.64 8.24 20.73
CA PRO A 232 2.66 7.52 22.00
C PRO A 232 2.09 6.09 21.90
N PRO A 233 2.65 5.10 22.62
CA PRO A 233 2.16 3.72 22.58
C PRO A 233 0.66 3.58 22.87
N LYS A 234 0.15 4.37 23.83
CA LYS A 234 -1.27 4.37 24.19
C LYS A 234 -2.17 4.86 23.05
N GLU A 235 -1.69 5.81 22.26
CA GLU A 235 -2.42 6.35 21.11
C GLU A 235 -2.47 5.29 19.99
N ILE A 236 -1.34 4.65 19.70
CA ILE A 236 -1.25 3.53 18.75
C ILE A 236 -2.22 2.42 19.14
N GLU A 237 -2.21 2.00 20.40
CA GLU A 237 -3.09 0.96 20.93
C GLU A 237 -4.56 1.35 20.86
N ALA A 238 -4.91 2.61 21.15
CA ALA A 238 -6.28 3.09 21.10
C ALA A 238 -6.83 3.09 19.67
N ILE A 239 -6.02 3.48 18.68
CA ILE A 239 -6.40 3.42 17.26
C ILE A 239 -6.58 1.96 16.81
N CYS A 240 -5.62 1.08 17.13
CA CYS A 240 -5.73 -0.35 16.82
C CYS A 240 -7.00 -0.97 17.44
N THR A 241 -7.25 -0.66 18.71
CA THR A 241 -8.45 -1.10 19.43
C THR A 241 -9.71 -0.63 18.70
N TYR A 242 -9.79 0.65 18.34
CA TYR A 242 -10.93 1.20 17.61
C TYR A 242 -11.17 0.51 16.26
N MET A 243 -10.12 0.22 15.51
CA MET A 243 -10.24 -0.51 14.23
C MET A 243 -10.75 -1.95 14.43
N LEU A 244 -10.23 -2.65 15.43
CA LEU A 244 -10.60 -4.04 15.73
C LEU A 244 -12.00 -4.16 16.35
N THR A 245 -12.40 -3.22 17.22
CA THR A 245 -13.66 -3.30 17.98
C THR A 245 -14.82 -2.56 17.32
N GLU A 246 -14.62 -1.31 16.88
CA GLU A 246 -15.69 -0.46 16.35
C GLU A 246 -15.82 -0.59 14.83
N LYS A 247 -14.70 -0.48 14.11
CA LYS A 247 -14.70 -0.61 12.64
C LYS A 247 -14.75 -2.06 12.18
N LYS A 248 -14.37 -3.00 13.06
CA LYS A 248 -14.37 -4.43 12.79
C LYS A 248 -13.56 -4.80 11.53
N VAL A 249 -12.37 -4.20 11.37
CA VAL A 249 -11.46 -4.48 10.24
C VAL A 249 -10.18 -5.16 10.72
N ASP A 250 -9.64 -6.06 9.89
CA ASP A 250 -8.36 -6.69 10.18
C ASP A 250 -7.25 -5.63 10.11
N THR A 251 -6.31 -5.62 11.06
CA THR A 251 -5.45 -4.45 11.30
C THR A 251 -3.97 -4.83 11.36
N PHE A 252 -3.15 -4.17 10.55
CA PHE A 252 -1.70 -4.08 10.75
C PHE A 252 -1.35 -2.77 11.45
N VAL A 253 -0.40 -2.80 12.39
CA VAL A 253 0.25 -1.58 12.89
C VAL A 253 1.64 -1.43 12.27
N LYS A 254 1.91 -0.31 11.61
CA LYS A 254 3.22 -0.04 11.00
C LYS A 254 4.19 0.45 12.08
N LEU A 255 5.31 -0.25 12.22
CA LEU A 255 6.32 0.04 13.22
C LEU A 255 7.56 0.69 12.60
N ASN A 256 8.24 1.51 13.38
CA ASN A 256 9.43 2.23 12.95
C ASN A 256 10.70 1.37 13.13
N PRO A 257 11.72 1.58 12.28
CA PRO A 257 13.02 0.90 12.41
C PRO A 257 13.77 1.28 13.70
N THR A 258 13.40 2.41 14.32
CA THR A 258 13.93 2.91 15.60
C THR A 258 13.69 1.97 16.77
N LEU A 259 12.75 1.02 16.67
CA LEU A 259 12.54 -0.05 17.66
C LEU A 259 13.79 -0.85 17.99
N LEU A 260 14.76 -0.91 17.08
CA LEU A 260 16.03 -1.60 17.31
C LEU A 260 16.97 -0.84 18.27
N GLY A 261 16.72 0.46 18.49
CA GLY A 261 17.55 1.35 19.30
C GLY A 261 18.70 1.98 18.52
N PHE A 262 19.09 3.20 18.93
CA PHE A 262 20.08 4.02 18.22
C PHE A 262 21.41 3.29 18.01
N ASP A 263 22.00 2.74 19.08
CA ASP A 263 23.34 2.17 19.03
C ASP A 263 23.42 0.93 18.11
N ALA A 264 22.35 0.11 18.11
CA ALA A 264 22.28 -1.05 17.24
C ALA A 264 22.07 -0.66 15.77
N VAL A 265 21.22 0.34 15.49
CA VAL A 265 21.03 0.85 14.12
C VAL A 265 22.31 1.49 13.61
N ARG A 266 22.94 2.37 14.40
CA ARG A 266 24.20 3.03 14.03
C ARG A 266 25.28 2.00 13.72
N LYS A 267 25.46 1.01 14.59
CA LYS A 267 26.42 -0.08 14.38
C LYS A 267 26.17 -0.85 13.08
N ILE A 268 24.92 -1.20 12.78
CA ILE A 268 24.57 -1.91 11.52
C ILE A 268 24.94 -1.08 10.31
N LEU A 269 24.64 0.22 10.33
CA LEU A 269 24.97 1.12 9.23
C LEU A 269 26.48 1.24 9.05
N ASP A 270 27.24 1.44 10.15
CA ASP A 270 28.71 1.57 10.09
C ASP A 270 29.38 0.29 9.57
N ASP A 271 28.99 -0.88 10.11
CA ASP A 271 29.55 -2.18 9.70
C ASP A 271 29.33 -2.48 8.20
N LEU A 272 28.29 -1.89 7.60
CA LEU A 272 27.90 -2.11 6.20
C LEU A 272 28.34 -0.97 5.26
N GLY A 273 29.06 0.04 5.77
CA GLY A 273 29.57 1.16 4.97
C GLY A 273 28.52 2.24 4.67
N PHE A 274 27.49 2.36 5.49
CA PHE A 274 26.48 3.45 5.47
C PHE A 274 26.79 4.52 6.53
N ASP A 275 28.08 4.81 6.75
CA ASP A 275 28.59 5.80 7.72
C ASP A 275 28.24 7.25 7.32
N TYR A 276 27.97 7.49 6.04
CA TYR A 276 27.49 8.77 5.51
C TYR A 276 26.04 9.12 5.91
N ILE A 277 25.27 8.19 6.47
CA ILE A 277 23.90 8.46 6.90
C ILE A 277 23.94 9.07 8.31
N THR A 278 23.64 10.35 8.43
CA THR A 278 23.62 11.04 9.73
C THR A 278 22.32 10.79 10.48
N LEU A 279 22.42 10.27 11.71
CA LEU A 279 21.29 10.00 12.61
C LEU A 279 21.37 10.85 13.88
N THR A 280 20.23 11.21 14.45
CA THR A 280 20.13 11.83 15.78
C THR A 280 19.61 10.81 16.79
N ARG A 281 20.17 10.81 18.01
CA ARG A 281 19.68 9.93 19.09
C ARG A 281 18.27 10.30 19.53
N GLU A 282 17.97 11.59 19.52
CA GLU A 282 16.66 12.15 19.88
C GLU A 282 15.51 11.49 19.11
N ASN A 283 15.67 11.22 17.81
CA ASN A 283 14.65 10.56 16.99
C ASN A 283 14.28 9.16 17.50
N PHE A 284 15.21 8.47 18.17
CA PHE A 284 14.97 7.15 18.75
C PHE A 284 14.35 7.23 20.14
N GLU A 285 14.65 8.29 20.90
CA GLU A 285 14.16 8.48 22.27
C GLU A 285 12.68 8.90 22.29
N HIS A 286 12.24 9.68 21.30
CA HIS A 286 10.84 10.08 21.16
C HIS A 286 9.94 8.99 20.58
N ASP A 287 10.51 8.08 19.79
CA ASP A 287 9.76 7.00 19.15
C ASP A 287 9.31 5.90 20.12
N LEU A 288 8.43 5.01 19.64
CA LEU A 288 7.98 3.85 20.39
C LEU A 288 9.17 2.97 20.82
N GLN A 289 9.31 2.74 22.13
CA GLN A 289 10.36 1.89 22.69
C GLN A 289 10.00 0.41 22.62
N TYR A 290 11.01 -0.46 22.50
CA TYR A 290 10.81 -1.90 22.31
C TYR A 290 9.95 -2.55 23.40
N THR A 291 10.23 -2.25 24.68
CA THR A 291 9.48 -2.82 25.82
C THR A 291 8.00 -2.44 25.79
N ASP A 292 7.69 -1.19 25.45
CA ASP A 292 6.32 -0.71 25.34
C ASP A 292 5.62 -1.31 24.11
N ALA A 293 6.35 -1.44 23.01
CA ALA A 293 5.85 -2.10 21.80
C ALA A 293 5.43 -3.55 22.09
N ILE A 294 6.30 -4.34 22.73
CA ILE A 294 5.97 -5.74 23.04
C ILE A 294 4.73 -5.85 23.93
N ALA A 295 4.66 -5.04 24.99
CA ALA A 295 3.51 -5.06 25.90
C ALA A 295 2.21 -4.69 25.18
N MET A 296 2.24 -3.67 24.31
CA MET A 296 1.11 -3.26 23.47
C MET A 296 0.71 -4.37 22.48
N LEU A 297 1.67 -4.96 21.77
CA LEU A 297 1.42 -5.97 20.75
C LEU A 297 0.77 -7.23 21.33
N HIS A 298 1.19 -7.69 22.52
CA HIS A 298 0.52 -8.82 23.20
C HIS A 298 -0.96 -8.52 23.48
N ARG A 299 -1.27 -7.31 24.01
CA ARG A 299 -2.67 -6.91 24.26
C ARG A 299 -3.50 -6.84 22.98
N LEU A 300 -2.93 -6.32 21.89
CA LEU A 300 -3.62 -6.21 20.60
C LEU A 300 -3.83 -7.57 19.93
N VAL A 301 -2.88 -8.50 20.04
CA VAL A 301 -3.04 -9.89 19.59
C VAL A 301 -4.20 -10.57 20.33
N ASP A 302 -4.24 -10.44 21.66
CA ASP A 302 -5.31 -11.01 22.48
C ASP A 302 -6.68 -10.38 22.17
N LEU A 303 -6.72 -9.05 22.00
CA LEU A 303 -7.93 -8.33 21.61
C LEU A 303 -8.44 -8.79 20.24
N ALA A 304 -7.57 -8.87 19.23
CA ALA A 304 -7.97 -9.29 17.90
C ALA A 304 -8.55 -10.70 17.91
N LYS A 305 -7.93 -11.62 18.67
CA LYS A 305 -8.47 -12.98 18.88
C LYS A 305 -9.85 -12.96 19.54
N LYS A 306 -10.06 -12.14 20.56
CA LYS A 306 -11.36 -11.97 21.23
C LYS A 306 -12.44 -11.45 20.27
N GLU A 307 -12.07 -10.52 19.39
CA GLU A 307 -12.99 -9.90 18.42
C GLU A 307 -13.17 -10.71 17.12
N GLY A 308 -12.47 -11.84 16.98
CA GLY A 308 -12.50 -12.66 15.76
C GLY A 308 -11.89 -11.95 14.54
N ARG A 309 -10.89 -11.10 14.78
CA ARG A 309 -10.19 -10.28 13.77
C ARG A 309 -8.73 -10.68 13.63
N GLY A 310 -8.17 -10.38 12.46
CA GLY A 310 -6.75 -10.46 12.19
C GLY A 310 -5.99 -9.25 12.74
N PHE A 311 -4.86 -9.50 13.39
CA PHE A 311 -3.92 -8.46 13.79
C PHE A 311 -2.48 -8.86 13.46
N GLY A 312 -1.67 -7.89 13.07
CA GLY A 312 -0.25 -8.07 12.80
C GLY A 312 0.52 -6.76 12.81
N VAL A 313 1.79 -6.84 12.42
CA VAL A 313 2.65 -5.66 12.27
C VAL A 313 3.10 -5.48 10.84
N LYS A 314 3.41 -4.23 10.46
CA LYS A 314 4.10 -3.91 9.21
C LYS A 314 5.50 -3.37 9.48
N LEU A 315 6.51 -3.99 8.86
CA LEU A 315 7.93 -3.71 9.10
C LEU A 315 8.63 -3.24 7.82
N THR A 316 9.05 -1.98 7.70
CA THR A 316 8.90 -0.88 8.67
C THR A 316 8.47 0.38 7.95
N ASN A 317 8.28 1.45 8.72
CA ASN A 317 8.36 2.80 8.18
C ASN A 317 9.80 3.17 7.79
N THR A 318 9.98 4.38 7.26
CA THR A 318 11.27 5.01 7.01
C THR A 318 12.10 5.22 8.29
N LEU A 319 13.41 5.40 8.14
CA LEU A 319 14.30 5.80 9.24
C LEU A 319 14.57 7.31 9.17
N GLY A 320 14.24 8.05 10.23
CA GLY A 320 14.57 9.47 10.31
C GLY A 320 16.09 9.72 10.30
N SER A 321 16.53 10.68 9.50
CA SER A 321 17.93 11.08 9.33
C SER A 321 18.04 12.59 9.19
N VAL A 322 19.21 13.15 9.49
CA VAL A 322 19.48 14.58 9.28
C VAL A 322 19.44 14.88 7.77
N ASN A 323 18.78 15.96 7.38
CA ASN A 323 18.82 16.45 6.00
C ASN A 323 20.07 17.32 5.80
N ASP A 324 21.19 16.67 5.46
CA ASP A 324 22.50 17.31 5.20
C ASP A 324 22.93 17.20 3.73
N GLN A 325 22.00 16.78 2.84
CA GLN A 325 22.29 16.48 1.43
C GLN A 325 22.06 17.68 0.49
N GLY A 326 21.38 18.74 0.96
CA GLY A 326 21.14 19.96 0.20
C GLY A 326 20.17 19.82 -0.99
N VAL A 327 19.38 18.74 -1.05
CA VAL A 327 18.43 18.47 -2.14
C VAL A 327 16.98 18.74 -1.71
N LEU A 328 16.59 18.21 -0.56
CA LEU A 328 15.24 18.32 -0.02
C LEU A 328 15.14 19.52 0.94
N PRO A 329 13.96 20.13 1.12
CA PRO A 329 13.75 21.20 2.09
C PRO A 329 13.79 20.69 3.54
N GLY A 330 13.98 21.59 4.51
CA GLY A 330 13.98 21.27 5.94
C GLY A 330 15.28 20.66 6.47
N ASN A 331 15.32 20.34 7.77
CA ASN A 331 16.52 19.83 8.46
C ASN A 331 16.47 18.32 8.76
N GLU A 332 15.35 17.66 8.49
CA GLU A 332 15.13 16.24 8.71
C GLU A 332 14.52 15.61 7.46
N MET A 333 14.91 14.37 7.16
CA MET A 333 14.39 13.58 6.06
C MET A 333 14.27 12.10 6.46
N TYR A 334 13.49 11.37 5.70
CA TYR A 334 13.07 10.00 6.02
C TYR A 334 13.65 9.03 5.00
N MET A 335 14.59 8.21 5.47
CA MET A 335 15.38 7.30 4.64
C MET A 335 14.66 5.96 4.43
N SER A 336 14.68 5.49 3.19
CA SER A 336 14.21 4.19 2.73
C SER A 336 15.18 3.59 1.71
N GLY A 337 14.96 2.33 1.32
CA GLY A 337 15.81 1.64 0.36
C GLY A 337 16.72 0.60 1.01
N ARG A 338 17.78 0.21 0.31
CA ARG A 338 18.57 -0.99 0.63
C ARG A 338 19.22 -0.95 2.02
N SER A 339 19.64 0.22 2.49
CA SER A 339 20.22 0.43 3.82
C SER A 339 19.24 0.09 4.96
N LEU A 340 17.94 0.09 4.69
CA LEU A 340 16.90 -0.24 5.67
C LEU A 340 16.65 -1.75 5.82
N LEU A 341 17.06 -2.57 4.84
CA LEU A 341 16.91 -4.03 4.85
C LEU A 341 17.52 -4.71 6.11
N PRO A 342 18.80 -4.49 6.46
CA PRO A 342 19.41 -5.15 7.61
C PRO A 342 18.77 -4.73 8.95
N ILE A 343 18.30 -3.49 9.05
CA ILE A 343 17.62 -2.98 10.24
C ILE A 343 16.23 -3.62 10.37
N SER A 344 15.46 -3.60 9.28
CA SER A 344 14.08 -4.10 9.25
C SER A 344 13.99 -5.61 9.47
N THR A 345 14.90 -6.38 8.85
CA THR A 345 15.01 -7.83 9.08
C THR A 345 15.44 -8.17 10.50
N LYS A 346 16.28 -7.33 11.14
CA LYS A 346 16.64 -7.48 12.55
C LYS A 346 15.43 -7.24 13.47
N VAL A 347 14.63 -6.20 13.22
CA VAL A 347 13.36 -5.98 13.95
C VAL A 347 12.42 -7.17 13.75
N ALA A 348 12.25 -7.64 12.52
CA ALA A 348 11.43 -8.82 12.22
C ALA A 348 11.90 -10.07 12.98
N THR A 349 13.21 -10.26 13.11
CA THR A 349 13.80 -11.36 13.89
C THR A 349 13.48 -11.25 15.38
N LEU A 350 13.56 -10.05 15.96
CA LEU A 350 13.24 -9.83 17.38
C LEU A 350 11.77 -10.14 17.67
N LEU A 351 10.86 -9.60 16.86
CA LEU A 351 9.43 -9.85 17.00
C LEU A 351 9.08 -11.32 16.73
N SER A 352 9.71 -11.95 15.73
CA SER A 352 9.48 -13.37 15.46
C SER A 352 9.92 -14.25 16.64
N LYS A 353 11.00 -13.90 17.34
CA LYS A 353 11.43 -14.60 18.55
C LYS A 353 10.45 -14.39 19.71
N GLU A 354 10.03 -13.14 19.95
CA GLU A 354 9.09 -12.79 21.02
C GLU A 354 7.74 -13.52 20.87
N PHE A 355 7.22 -13.59 19.64
CA PHE A 355 5.91 -14.19 19.35
C PHE A 355 5.99 -15.64 18.85
N GLY A 356 7.15 -16.28 18.93
CA GLY A 356 7.36 -17.67 18.51
C GLY A 356 6.97 -17.94 17.04
N GLY A 357 7.20 -16.96 16.16
CA GLY A 357 6.89 -17.01 14.73
C GLY A 357 5.41 -16.92 14.38
N LYS A 358 4.53 -16.57 15.34
CA LYS A 358 3.07 -16.57 15.14
C LYS A 358 2.48 -15.20 14.82
N LEU A 359 3.18 -14.11 15.15
CA LEU A 359 2.73 -12.76 14.83
C LEU A 359 2.78 -12.55 13.30
N PRO A 360 1.66 -12.21 12.62
CA PRO A 360 1.70 -11.86 11.21
C PRO A 360 2.56 -10.62 10.95
N ILE A 361 3.48 -10.71 9.99
CA ILE A 361 4.38 -9.63 9.60
C ILE A 361 4.21 -9.32 8.11
N SER A 362 3.62 -8.16 7.82
CA SER A 362 3.72 -7.48 6.53
C SER A 362 5.05 -6.72 6.46
N TYR A 363 5.65 -6.57 5.28
CA TYR A 363 7.01 -6.03 5.14
C TYR A 363 7.14 -4.95 4.07
N SER A 364 7.96 -3.93 4.31
CA SER A 364 8.27 -2.83 3.38
C SER A 364 9.67 -2.21 3.57
N GLY A 365 10.48 -2.75 4.48
CA GLY A 365 11.78 -2.17 4.84
C GLY A 365 12.92 -2.60 3.92
N GLY A 366 13.18 -1.88 2.83
CA GLY A 366 14.34 -2.12 1.96
C GLY A 366 14.28 -3.42 1.12
N ALA A 367 13.08 -3.97 0.92
CA ALA A 367 12.89 -5.08 -0.01
C ALA A 367 13.16 -4.64 -1.46
N THR A 368 13.78 -5.51 -2.23
CA THR A 368 14.10 -5.29 -3.66
C THR A 368 13.75 -6.54 -4.46
N ALA A 369 13.75 -6.41 -5.79
CA ALA A 369 13.64 -7.55 -6.71
C ALA A 369 14.62 -8.72 -6.37
N PHE A 370 15.78 -8.42 -5.78
CA PHE A 370 16.79 -9.42 -5.45
C PHE A 370 16.59 -10.09 -4.09
N THR A 371 15.85 -9.46 -3.17
CA THR A 371 15.73 -9.93 -1.77
C THR A 371 14.33 -10.41 -1.41
N VAL A 372 13.33 -10.09 -2.25
CA VAL A 372 11.93 -10.42 -1.99
C VAL A 372 11.67 -11.92 -1.84
N LYS A 373 12.39 -12.75 -2.62
CA LYS A 373 12.28 -14.21 -2.52
C LYS A 373 12.76 -14.72 -1.16
N ASP A 374 13.94 -14.30 -0.72
CA ASP A 374 14.50 -14.73 0.57
C ASP A 374 13.65 -14.27 1.75
N LEU A 375 13.11 -13.04 1.68
CA LEU A 375 12.15 -12.52 2.67
C LEU A 375 10.88 -13.40 2.73
N PHE A 376 10.34 -13.78 1.56
CA PHE A 376 9.16 -14.63 1.51
C PHE A 376 9.43 -16.04 2.07
N GLU A 377 10.58 -16.62 1.71
CA GLU A 377 11.02 -17.94 2.18
C GLU A 377 11.29 -17.95 3.69
N SER A 378 11.63 -16.81 4.30
CA SER A 378 11.74 -16.67 5.75
C SER A 378 10.39 -16.64 6.48
N GLY A 379 9.27 -16.72 5.76
CA GLY A 379 7.91 -16.74 6.31
C GLY A 379 7.21 -15.38 6.32
N ILE A 380 7.90 -14.30 5.95
CA ILE A 380 7.33 -12.94 5.94
C ILE A 380 6.39 -12.76 4.76
N ARG A 381 5.18 -12.27 5.02
CA ARG A 381 4.15 -12.03 4.01
C ARG A 381 2.97 -11.21 4.56
N PRO A 382 2.38 -10.30 3.77
CA PRO A 382 2.79 -9.89 2.42
C PRO A 382 4.03 -8.99 2.43
N ILE A 383 4.66 -8.78 1.26
CA ILE A 383 5.84 -7.93 1.08
C ILE A 383 5.48 -6.82 0.09
N THR A 384 5.72 -5.57 0.47
CA THR A 384 5.44 -4.41 -0.38
C THR A 384 6.70 -3.62 -0.71
N LEU A 385 6.80 -3.11 -1.93
CA LEU A 385 7.95 -2.35 -2.42
C LEU A 385 7.57 -0.89 -2.68
N ALA A 386 8.52 0.03 -2.47
CA ALA A 386 8.40 1.45 -2.82
C ALA A 386 9.67 1.95 -3.49
N THR A 387 10.77 2.09 -2.72
CA THR A 387 12.04 2.65 -3.20
C THR A 387 12.58 1.90 -4.42
N ASP A 388 12.52 0.56 -4.41
CA ASP A 388 12.99 -0.24 -5.53
C ASP A 388 12.23 0.11 -6.82
N MET A 389 10.91 0.30 -6.74
CA MET A 389 10.06 0.69 -7.88
C MET A 389 10.22 2.15 -8.33
N LEU A 390 10.98 2.99 -7.61
CA LEU A 390 11.37 4.34 -8.06
C LEU A 390 12.67 4.32 -8.88
N LYS A 391 13.42 3.21 -8.86
CA LYS A 391 14.69 3.06 -9.59
C LYS A 391 14.44 2.69 -11.06
N PRO A 392 15.48 2.76 -11.94
CA PRO A 392 15.37 2.30 -13.31
C PRO A 392 14.76 0.90 -13.44
N GLY A 393 13.78 0.77 -14.33
CA GLY A 393 12.87 -0.38 -14.44
C GLY A 393 11.47 -0.09 -13.90
N GLY A 394 11.34 0.83 -12.94
CA GLY A 394 10.04 1.29 -12.43
C GLY A 394 9.19 0.14 -11.89
N TYR A 395 7.95 0.04 -12.37
CA TYR A 395 7.01 -1.02 -12.00
C TYR A 395 7.54 -2.43 -12.32
N THR A 396 8.28 -2.63 -13.41
CA THR A 396 8.75 -3.96 -13.88
C THR A 396 9.79 -4.62 -12.96
N ARG A 397 10.18 -3.94 -11.89
CA ARG A 397 11.03 -4.49 -10.83
C ARG A 397 10.24 -5.27 -9.79
N LEU A 398 8.93 -5.05 -9.70
CA LEU A 398 8.01 -5.86 -8.91
C LEU A 398 7.85 -7.24 -9.54
#